data_AF-A0A1G7SHH0-F1
#
_entry.id   AF-A0A1G7SHH0-F1
#
_cell.length_a   1.000
_cell.length_b   1.000
_cell.length_c   1.000
_cell.angle_alpha   90.00
_cell.angle_beta   90.00
_cell.angle_gamma   90.00
#
_symmetry.space_group_name_H-M   'P 1'
#
loop_
_entity.id
_entity.type
_entity.pdbx_description
1 polymer ?
#
loop_
_entity_poly.entity_id
_entity_poly.type
_entity_poly.pdbx_seq_one_letter_code
_entity_poly.pdbx_strand_id
1 'polypeptide(L)'
;MTIPLDAIHPEINFHAWERSFEHHLGQIPDVLSMLVTLAQPRIGVSRGGSAFDRLQITGGNDHRDLSDTIDDAMSRDAEHLWGLLAGYAATVWEQAEQTREDAPTLPTGALSTATTARDTALVTVGWLIGHAATIYTLDEFELDVEELFRTVRRLKTVHGIHPHPRRERCDTCGKWKVENDYTDLADGTVARVGVCRGCGQTYLNGEPTDT
;
A
#
# COMPACT_ATOMS: atom_id res chain seq x y z
N MET A 1 -13.89 17.33 34.65
CA MET A 1 -13.03 16.15 34.51
C MET A 1 -13.53 15.41 33.28
N THR A 2 -12.96 15.74 32.12
CA THR A 2 -13.30 15.11 30.84
C THR A 2 -12.56 13.79 30.76
N ILE A 3 -13.31 12.68 30.79
CA ILE A 3 -12.78 11.35 30.49
C ILE A 3 -12.32 11.38 29.02
N PRO A 4 -11.08 11.01 28.70
CA PRO A 4 -10.63 10.92 27.31
C PRO A 4 -11.57 10.00 26.51
N LEU A 5 -11.97 10.42 25.32
CA LEU A 5 -12.85 9.63 24.44
C LEU A 5 -12.26 8.23 24.13
N ASP A 6 -10.94 8.09 24.20
CA ASP A 6 -10.23 6.82 24.05
C ASP A 6 -10.53 5.79 25.14
N ALA A 7 -11.01 6.24 26.32
CA ALA A 7 -11.40 5.36 27.41
C ALA A 7 -12.84 4.81 27.28
N ILE A 8 -13.62 5.31 26.31
CA ILE A 8 -15.07 5.06 26.25
C ILE A 8 -15.39 3.85 25.35
N HIS A 9 -14.60 3.56 24.30
CA HIS A 9 -14.81 2.38 23.43
C HIS A 9 -13.51 1.83 22.80
N PRO A 10 -12.66 1.09 23.54
CA PRO A 10 -11.42 0.51 23.00
C PRO A 10 -11.64 -0.45 21.82
N GLU A 11 -12.78 -1.14 21.79
CA GLU A 11 -13.17 -2.06 20.70
C GLU A 11 -13.45 -1.33 19.38
N ILE A 12 -14.02 -0.12 19.43
CA ILE A 12 -14.30 0.69 18.23
C ILE A 12 -12.98 1.18 17.61
N ASN A 13 -12.03 1.59 18.46
CA ASN A 13 -10.70 2.04 18.02
C ASN A 13 -9.91 0.89 17.39
N PHE A 14 -9.94 -0.30 18.02
CA PHE A 14 -9.31 -1.49 17.46
C PHE A 14 -9.87 -1.86 16.08
N HIS A 15 -11.20 -1.95 15.91
CA HIS A 15 -11.79 -2.33 14.62
C HIS A 15 -11.61 -1.27 13.53
N ALA A 16 -11.52 0.01 13.88
CA ALA A 16 -11.19 1.06 12.92
C ALA A 16 -9.72 0.94 12.48
N TRP A 17 -8.81 0.75 13.44
CA TRP A 17 -7.39 0.52 13.19
C TRP A 17 -7.16 -0.74 12.37
N GLU A 18 -7.75 -1.87 12.75
CA GLU A 18 -7.63 -3.17 12.09
C GLU A 18 -8.09 -3.10 10.63
N ARG A 19 -9.22 -2.44 10.35
CA ARG A 19 -9.68 -2.22 8.96
C ARG A 19 -8.73 -1.35 8.16
N SER A 20 -8.14 -0.32 8.77
CA SER A 20 -7.10 0.49 8.11
C SER A 20 -5.85 -0.36 7.83
N PHE A 21 -5.47 -1.17 8.80
CA PHE A 21 -4.31 -2.05 8.76
C PHE A 21 -4.42 -3.10 7.66
N GLU A 22 -5.52 -3.86 7.64
CA GLU A 22 -5.82 -4.82 6.59
C GLU A 22 -5.91 -4.18 5.20
N HIS A 23 -6.53 -3.00 5.09
CA HIS A 23 -6.70 -2.32 3.80
C HIS A 23 -5.35 -1.91 3.21
N HIS A 24 -4.50 -1.24 3.97
CA HIS A 24 -3.21 -0.77 3.45
C HIS A 24 -2.25 -1.93 3.20
N LEU A 25 -2.13 -2.87 4.16
CA LEU A 25 -1.25 -4.03 3.96
C LEU A 25 -1.71 -4.89 2.79
N GLY A 26 -3.02 -5.10 2.63
CA GLY A 26 -3.59 -5.86 1.52
C GLY A 26 -3.29 -5.29 0.13
N GLN A 27 -2.93 -4.00 0.04
CA GLN A 27 -2.53 -3.36 -1.21
C GLN A 27 -1.06 -3.58 -1.57
N ILE A 28 -0.19 -3.84 -0.59
CA ILE A 28 1.27 -3.90 -0.80
C ILE A 28 1.66 -4.94 -1.85
N PRO A 29 1.12 -6.17 -1.87
CA PRO A 29 1.53 -7.16 -2.86
C PRO A 29 1.27 -6.73 -4.31
N ASP A 30 0.14 -6.06 -4.56
CA ASP A 30 -0.20 -5.53 -5.88
C ASP A 30 0.72 -4.36 -6.25
N VAL A 31 0.94 -3.42 -5.31
CA VAL A 31 1.79 -2.25 -5.52
C VAL A 31 3.22 -2.66 -5.80
N LEU A 32 3.79 -3.55 -4.98
CA LEU A 32 5.16 -4.00 -5.10
C LEU A 32 5.37 -4.80 -6.39
N SER A 33 4.45 -5.70 -6.74
CA SER A 33 4.49 -6.46 -7.99
C SER A 33 4.45 -5.54 -9.22
N MET A 34 3.62 -4.49 -9.18
CA MET A 34 3.51 -3.52 -10.26
C MET A 34 4.78 -2.67 -10.38
N LEU A 35 5.34 -2.17 -9.27
CA LEU A 35 6.59 -1.40 -9.29
C LEU A 35 7.74 -2.22 -9.90
N VAL A 36 7.89 -3.48 -9.49
CA VAL A 36 8.92 -4.36 -10.05
C VAL A 36 8.65 -4.68 -11.53
N THR A 37 7.38 -4.83 -11.93
CA THR A 37 7.02 -5.03 -13.34
C THR A 37 7.38 -3.80 -14.20
N LEU A 38 7.09 -2.61 -13.69
CA LEU A 38 7.35 -1.35 -14.39
C LEU A 38 8.85 -1.01 -14.43
N ALA A 39 9.63 -1.47 -13.44
CA ALA A 39 11.08 -1.33 -13.39
C ALA A 39 11.83 -2.24 -14.38
N GLN A 40 11.18 -3.26 -14.93
CA GLN A 40 11.86 -4.17 -15.86
C GLN A 40 12.09 -3.48 -17.21
N PRO A 41 13.32 -3.50 -17.74
CA PRO A 41 13.60 -2.92 -19.05
C PRO A 41 12.71 -3.62 -20.07
N ARG A 42 11.90 -2.83 -20.79
CA ARG A 42 11.07 -3.35 -21.88
C ARG A 42 12.01 -3.90 -22.94
N ILE A 43 12.21 -5.22 -22.94
CA ILE A 43 12.97 -5.90 -23.99
C ILE A 43 12.35 -5.47 -25.31
N GLY A 44 13.12 -4.71 -26.08
CA GLY A 44 12.75 -4.25 -27.41
C GLY A 44 12.58 -5.46 -28.32
N VAL A 45 11.39 -6.06 -28.32
CA VAL A 45 10.97 -6.90 -29.44
C VAL A 45 10.88 -5.98 -30.63
N SER A 46 11.94 -6.04 -31.44
CA SER A 46 12.08 -5.41 -32.73
C SER A 46 11.00 -5.98 -33.66
N ARG A 47 9.77 -5.48 -33.54
CA ARG A 47 8.75 -5.61 -34.56
C ARG A 47 8.22 -4.21 -34.87
N GLY A 48 8.93 -3.62 -35.82
CA GLY A 48 8.65 -2.41 -36.59
C GLY A 48 7.39 -1.63 -36.27
N GLY A 49 7.59 -0.38 -35.87
CA GLY A 49 6.56 0.65 -36.00
C GLY A 49 6.80 1.88 -35.14
N SER A 50 7.39 2.92 -35.74
CA SER A 50 7.32 4.35 -35.33
C SER A 50 8.08 4.72 -34.04
N ALA A 51 9.34 5.17 -34.02
CA ALA A 51 9.96 6.35 -34.67
C ALA A 51 9.38 7.74 -34.31
N PHE A 52 8.39 7.83 -33.43
CA PHE A 52 7.86 9.09 -32.88
C PHE A 52 7.44 8.78 -31.44
N ASP A 53 8.26 8.97 -30.42
CA ASP A 53 8.34 10.25 -29.70
C ASP A 53 9.59 10.29 -28.79
N ARG A 54 10.77 9.99 -29.35
CA ARG A 54 12.03 10.28 -28.66
C ARG A 54 12.24 11.79 -28.73
N LEU A 55 11.74 12.52 -27.74
CA LEU A 55 12.14 13.90 -27.46
C LEU A 55 13.65 13.90 -27.16
N GLN A 56 14.46 13.88 -28.22
CA GLN A 56 15.89 14.16 -28.18
C GLN A 56 16.06 15.67 -27.98
N ILE A 57 16.16 16.09 -26.73
CA ILE A 57 16.67 17.41 -26.40
C ILE A 57 18.19 17.31 -26.49
N THR A 58 18.75 17.66 -27.65
CA THR A 58 20.19 17.73 -27.87
C THR A 58 20.75 19.03 -27.32
N GLY A 59 21.21 18.98 -26.06
CA GLY A 59 21.96 20.06 -25.43
C GLY A 59 22.97 19.51 -24.43
N GLY A 60 24.23 19.34 -24.88
CA GLY A 60 25.44 19.31 -24.05
C GLY A 60 25.49 18.36 -22.84
N ASN A 61 26.11 17.19 -23.06
CA ASN A 61 26.93 16.47 -22.07
C ASN A 61 26.22 15.88 -20.82
N ASP A 62 25.25 15.00 -21.04
CA ASP A 62 25.07 13.74 -20.28
C ASP A 62 23.89 12.97 -20.89
N HIS A 63 24.18 11.91 -21.64
CA HIS A 63 23.15 11.06 -22.24
C HIS A 63 22.67 10.03 -21.22
N ARG A 64 21.85 10.47 -20.26
CA ARG A 64 20.95 9.55 -19.54
C ARG A 64 19.67 9.43 -20.35
N ASP A 65 19.35 8.22 -20.80
CA ASP A 65 18.06 7.98 -21.42
C ASP A 65 16.97 8.20 -20.36
N LEU A 66 15.87 8.86 -20.74
CA LEU A 66 14.76 9.10 -19.81
C LEU A 66 14.16 7.78 -19.32
N SER A 67 14.26 6.73 -20.14
CA SER A 67 13.88 5.35 -19.77
C SER A 67 14.72 4.83 -18.59
N ASP A 68 16.04 4.99 -18.65
CA ASP A 68 16.95 4.51 -17.60
C ASP A 68 16.67 5.20 -16.26
N THR A 69 16.30 6.48 -16.30
CA THR A 69 16.00 7.26 -15.09
C THR A 69 14.67 6.85 -14.45
N ILE A 70 13.67 6.44 -15.25
CA ILE A 70 12.36 5.98 -14.79
C ILE A 70 12.49 4.57 -14.19
N ASP A 71 13.19 3.66 -14.86
CA ASP A 71 13.42 2.28 -14.40
C ASP A 71 14.15 2.27 -13.05
N ASP A 72 15.14 3.16 -12.89
CA ASP A 72 15.85 3.41 -11.64
C ASP A 72 14.94 3.95 -10.51
N ALA A 73 13.96 4.80 -10.84
CA ALA A 73 13.03 5.33 -9.86
C ALA A 73 12.05 4.26 -9.36
N MET A 74 11.51 3.44 -10.27
CA MET A 74 10.61 2.33 -9.91
C MET A 74 11.33 1.30 -9.04
N SER A 75 12.57 0.97 -9.38
CA SER A 75 13.40 0.03 -8.60
C SER A 75 13.63 0.54 -7.18
N ARG A 76 13.99 1.83 -7.02
CA ARG A 76 14.16 2.45 -5.70
C ARG A 76 12.86 2.48 -4.90
N ASP A 77 11.74 2.79 -5.53
CA ASP A 77 10.43 2.80 -4.86
C ASP A 77 10.01 1.40 -4.40
N ALA A 78 10.29 0.37 -5.22
CA ALA A 78 10.06 -1.03 -4.84
C ALA A 78 10.95 -1.46 -3.66
N GLU A 79 12.25 -1.15 -3.72
CA GLU A 79 13.21 -1.44 -2.64
C GLU A 79 12.83 -0.72 -1.35
N HIS A 80 12.41 0.55 -1.45
CA HIS A 80 12.00 1.33 -0.30
C HIS A 80 10.72 0.78 0.34
N LEU A 81 9.68 0.48 -0.45
CA LEU A 81 8.43 -0.11 0.05
C LEU A 81 8.69 -1.48 0.70
N TRP A 82 9.51 -2.32 0.06
CA TRP A 82 9.91 -3.60 0.64
C TRP A 82 10.69 -3.43 1.94
N GLY A 83 11.64 -2.48 1.99
CA GLY A 83 12.42 -2.17 3.17
C GLY A 83 11.55 -1.74 4.36
N LEU A 84 10.54 -0.90 4.13
CA LEU A 84 9.57 -0.51 5.16
C LEU A 84 8.75 -1.71 5.66
N LEU A 85 8.22 -2.53 4.76
CA LEU A 85 7.43 -3.71 5.14
C LEU A 85 8.27 -4.74 5.90
N ALA A 86 9.45 -5.08 5.39
CA ALA A 86 10.35 -6.05 6.00
C ALA A 86 10.91 -5.53 7.33
N GLY A 87 11.23 -4.24 7.42
CA GLY A 87 11.63 -3.57 8.66
C GLY A 87 10.54 -3.65 9.71
N TYR A 88 9.31 -3.25 9.36
CA TYR A 88 8.16 -3.34 10.26
C TYR A 88 7.93 -4.78 10.76
N ALA A 89 7.98 -5.77 9.85
CA ALA A 89 7.82 -7.17 10.22
C ALA A 89 8.93 -7.68 11.15
N ALA A 90 10.19 -7.30 10.89
CA ALA A 90 11.31 -7.64 11.76
C ALA A 90 11.13 -7.04 13.17
N THR A 91 10.69 -5.79 13.26
CA THR A 91 10.42 -5.12 14.53
C THR A 91 9.30 -5.81 15.32
N VAL A 92 8.19 -6.18 14.66
CA VAL A 92 7.12 -6.97 15.30
C VAL A 92 7.66 -8.30 15.81
N TRP A 93 8.47 -8.99 15.02
CA TRP A 93 9.07 -10.28 15.42
C TRP A 93 9.99 -10.15 16.64
N GLU A 94 10.78 -9.08 16.72
CA GLU A 94 11.67 -8.81 17.85
C GLU A 94 10.90 -8.58 19.15
N GLN A 95 9.79 -7.85 19.07
CA GLN A 95 9.10 -7.28 20.22
C GLN A 95 7.93 -8.13 20.72
N ALA A 96 7.28 -8.88 19.84
CA ALA A 96 6.15 -9.73 20.19
C ALA A 96 6.53 -11.21 20.08
N GLU A 97 6.97 -11.79 21.18
CA GLU A 97 7.39 -13.20 21.24
C GLU A 97 6.29 -14.17 20.74
N GLN A 98 5.02 -13.83 20.94
CA GLN A 98 3.88 -14.64 20.49
C GLN A 98 3.78 -14.74 18.95
N THR A 99 4.43 -13.86 18.21
CA THR A 99 4.38 -13.81 16.74
C THR A 99 5.50 -14.63 16.07
N ARG A 100 6.45 -15.18 16.85
CA ARG A 100 7.68 -15.75 16.31
C ARG A 100 7.54 -17.13 15.68
N GLU A 101 6.56 -17.93 16.11
CA GLU A 101 6.46 -19.34 15.74
C GLU A 101 6.18 -19.55 14.24
N ASP A 102 5.41 -18.65 13.63
CA ASP A 102 4.96 -18.72 12.24
C ASP A 102 5.54 -17.59 11.37
N ALA A 103 6.59 -16.93 11.87
CA ALA A 103 7.18 -15.79 11.20
C ALA A 103 7.81 -16.15 9.85
N PRO A 104 7.58 -15.35 8.80
CA PRO A 104 8.11 -15.65 7.48
C PRO A 104 9.61 -15.37 7.41
N THR A 105 10.32 -16.23 6.68
CA THR A 105 11.71 -15.96 6.32
C THR A 105 11.75 -14.81 5.33
N LEU A 106 12.25 -13.66 5.76
CA LEU A 106 12.39 -12.49 4.91
C LEU A 106 13.63 -12.64 4.00
N PRO A 107 13.49 -12.49 2.67
CA PRO A 107 14.63 -12.50 1.77
C PRO A 107 15.58 -11.34 2.06
N THR A 108 16.88 -11.60 1.92
CA THR A 108 17.91 -10.57 1.99
C THR A 108 18.14 -9.99 0.58
N GLY A 109 18.02 -8.68 0.45
CA GLY A 109 18.25 -7.96 -0.81
C GLY A 109 17.00 -7.64 -1.63
N ALA A 110 17.22 -7.19 -2.86
CA ALA A 110 16.18 -6.68 -3.75
C ALA A 110 15.29 -7.80 -4.33
N LEU A 111 13.99 -7.52 -4.43
CA LEU A 111 13.01 -8.42 -5.03
C LEU A 111 13.01 -8.24 -6.55
N SER A 112 13.78 -9.07 -7.26
CA SER A 112 14.12 -8.87 -8.66
C SER A 112 13.03 -9.27 -9.67
N THR A 113 11.99 -9.98 -9.24
CA THR A 113 10.88 -10.38 -10.13
C THR A 113 9.53 -10.03 -9.52
N ALA A 114 8.57 -9.67 -10.38
CA ALA A 114 7.23 -9.28 -9.95
C ALA A 114 6.48 -10.40 -9.19
N THR A 115 6.72 -11.66 -9.56
CA THR A 115 6.15 -12.83 -8.89
C THR A 115 6.77 -13.02 -7.51
N THR A 116 8.10 -13.04 -7.41
CA THR A 116 8.78 -13.14 -6.11
C THR A 116 8.37 -11.99 -5.20
N ALA A 117 8.31 -10.77 -5.73
CA ALA A 117 7.90 -9.61 -4.96
C ALA A 117 6.48 -9.74 -4.42
N ARG A 118 5.53 -10.18 -5.27
CA ARG A 118 4.15 -10.43 -4.87
C ARG A 118 4.05 -11.53 -3.81
N ASP A 119 4.68 -12.67 -4.05
CA ASP A 119 4.54 -13.85 -3.19
C ASP A 119 5.17 -13.60 -1.81
N THR A 120 6.36 -13.00 -1.78
CA THR A 120 6.99 -12.61 -0.51
C THR A 120 6.15 -11.59 0.24
N ALA A 121 5.66 -10.54 -0.44
CA ALA A 121 4.80 -9.55 0.19
C ALA A 121 3.49 -10.17 0.71
N LEU A 122 2.87 -11.10 -0.02
CA LEU A 122 1.65 -11.80 0.42
C LEU A 122 1.88 -12.56 1.72
N VAL A 123 2.99 -13.29 1.83
CA VAL A 123 3.30 -14.06 3.03
C VAL A 123 3.57 -13.11 4.21
N THR A 124 4.37 -12.05 4.01
CA THR A 124 4.68 -11.07 5.07
C THR A 124 3.43 -10.32 5.54
N VAL A 125 2.60 -9.85 4.61
CA VAL A 125 1.33 -9.18 4.91
C VAL A 125 0.36 -10.12 5.60
N GLY A 126 0.25 -11.36 5.14
CA GLY A 126 -0.63 -12.36 5.76
C GLY A 126 -0.26 -12.63 7.21
N TRP A 127 1.03 -12.74 7.51
CA TRP A 127 1.54 -12.90 8.88
C TRP A 127 1.23 -11.66 9.73
N LEU A 128 1.50 -10.44 9.24
CA LEU A 128 1.18 -9.20 9.95
C LEU A 128 -0.32 -9.06 10.26
N ILE A 129 -1.19 -9.33 9.28
CA ILE A 129 -2.65 -9.30 9.46
C ILE A 129 -3.09 -10.36 10.48
N GLY A 130 -2.53 -11.58 10.42
CA GLY A 130 -2.82 -12.64 11.37
C GLY A 130 -2.51 -12.28 12.82
N HIS A 131 -1.54 -11.37 13.03
CA HIS A 131 -1.09 -10.90 14.34
C HIS A 131 -1.57 -9.49 14.69
N ALA A 132 -2.55 -8.94 13.98
CA ALA A 132 -3.04 -7.57 14.16
C ALA A 132 -3.43 -7.25 15.62
N ALA A 133 -4.11 -8.17 16.31
CA ALA A 133 -4.49 -7.99 17.71
C ALA A 133 -3.28 -7.86 18.66
N THR A 134 -2.22 -8.64 18.44
CA THR A 134 -0.97 -8.55 19.20
C THR A 134 -0.26 -7.24 18.90
N ILE A 135 -0.15 -6.89 17.62
CA ILE A 135 0.50 -5.67 17.14
C ILE A 135 -0.16 -4.41 17.71
N TYR A 136 -1.49 -4.38 17.79
CA TYR A 136 -2.23 -3.23 18.33
C TYR A 136 -1.89 -2.92 19.79
N THR A 137 -1.43 -3.91 20.56
CA THR A 137 -1.04 -3.71 21.96
C THR A 137 0.36 -3.13 22.14
N LEU A 138 1.10 -2.95 21.05
CA LEU A 138 2.45 -2.43 21.05
C LEU A 138 2.43 -0.92 20.75
N ASP A 139 2.45 -0.09 21.79
CA ASP A 139 2.34 1.38 21.68
C ASP A 139 3.46 2.04 20.85
N GLU A 140 4.57 1.36 20.58
CA GLU A 140 5.77 1.96 19.97
C GLU A 140 5.76 2.01 18.43
N PHE A 141 4.76 1.43 17.76
CA PHE A 141 4.80 1.20 16.29
C PHE A 141 3.86 2.05 15.45
N GLU A 142 3.14 2.99 16.07
CA GLU A 142 2.19 3.85 15.36
C GLU A 142 2.88 4.68 14.26
N LEU A 143 4.08 5.21 14.52
CA LEU A 143 4.82 6.01 13.54
C LEU A 143 5.34 5.18 12.36
N ASP A 144 5.84 3.97 12.62
CA ASP A 144 6.39 3.09 11.59
C ASP A 144 5.30 2.58 10.65
N VAL A 145 4.14 2.20 11.22
CA VAL A 145 3.00 1.74 10.42
C VAL A 145 2.37 2.89 9.63
N GLU A 146 2.34 4.11 10.19
CA GLU A 146 1.80 5.27 9.49
C GLU A 146 2.68 5.66 8.29
N GLU A 147 4.01 5.61 8.43
CA GLU A 147 4.93 5.87 7.31
C GLU A 147 4.80 4.81 6.21
N LEU A 148 4.64 3.54 6.58
CA LEU A 148 4.34 2.48 5.62
C LEU A 148 3.04 2.79 4.84
N PHE A 149 1.95 3.14 5.54
CA PHE A 149 0.66 3.42 4.92
C PHE A 149 0.69 4.65 4.03
N ARG A 150 1.36 5.71 4.48
CA ARG A 150 1.60 6.93 3.70
C ARG A 150 2.37 6.62 2.43
N THR A 151 3.41 5.78 2.52
CA THR A 151 4.20 5.34 1.37
C THR A 151 3.34 4.55 0.37
N VAL A 152 2.50 3.63 0.83
CA VAL A 152 1.56 2.89 -0.04
C VAL A 152 0.62 3.86 -0.78
N ARG A 153 -0.01 4.80 -0.08
CA ARG A 153 -0.90 5.80 -0.70
C ARG A 153 -0.18 6.68 -1.72
N ARG A 154 1.03 7.14 -1.37
CA ARG A 154 1.90 7.93 -2.26
C ARG A 154 2.22 7.18 -3.53
N LEU A 155 2.73 5.95 -3.41
CA LEU A 155 3.18 5.15 -4.56
C LEU A 155 2.03 4.79 -5.49
N LYS A 156 0.85 4.48 -4.94
CA LYS A 156 -0.36 4.29 -5.76
C LYS A 156 -0.71 5.52 -6.58
N THR A 157 -0.65 6.69 -5.96
CA THR A 157 -1.02 7.96 -6.60
C THR A 157 0.00 8.37 -7.66
N VAL A 158 1.29 8.35 -7.32
CA VAL A 158 2.39 8.75 -8.22
C VAL A 158 2.45 7.85 -9.45
N HIS A 159 2.22 6.55 -9.29
CA HIS A 159 2.38 5.57 -10.36
C HIS A 159 1.07 5.12 -11.00
N GLY A 160 -0.07 5.68 -10.59
CA GLY A 160 -1.39 5.29 -11.10
C GLY A 160 -1.73 3.81 -10.84
N ILE A 161 -1.22 3.25 -9.75
CA ILE A 161 -1.46 1.85 -9.38
C ILE A 161 -2.82 1.78 -8.68
N HIS A 162 -3.71 0.97 -9.23
CA HIS A 162 -5.04 0.73 -8.68
C HIS A 162 -5.16 -0.72 -8.22
N PRO A 163 -4.69 -1.06 -7.00
CA PRO A 163 -4.93 -2.36 -6.39
C PRO A 163 -6.43 -2.67 -6.37
N HIS A 164 -6.77 -3.95 -6.24
CA HIS A 164 -8.17 -4.36 -6.12
C HIS A 164 -8.54 -4.60 -4.65
N PRO A 165 -8.90 -3.56 -3.87
CA PRO A 165 -9.28 -3.76 -2.48
C PRO A 165 -10.57 -4.58 -2.39
N ARG A 166 -10.74 -5.24 -1.24
CA ARG A 166 -11.95 -6.01 -0.94
C ARG A 166 -13.17 -5.09 -1.00
N ARG A 167 -14.19 -5.51 -1.76
CA ARG A 167 -15.45 -4.77 -1.88
C ARG A 167 -16.28 -4.91 -0.62
N GLU A 168 -16.97 -3.83 -0.28
CA GLU A 168 -17.92 -3.81 0.83
C GLU A 168 -19.37 -3.71 0.35
N ARG A 169 -20.28 -4.04 1.28
CA ARG A 169 -21.72 -3.92 1.07
C ARG A 169 -22.12 -2.45 1.17
N CYS A 170 -22.90 -1.99 0.20
CA CYS A 170 -23.49 -0.66 0.21
C CYS A 170 -24.75 -0.66 1.08
N ASP A 171 -24.82 0.24 2.05
CA ASP A 171 -26.00 0.45 2.90
C ASP A 171 -27.22 0.96 2.11
N THR A 172 -27.01 1.78 1.07
CA THR A 172 -28.11 2.34 0.27
C THR A 172 -28.75 1.29 -0.65
N CYS A 173 -27.95 0.52 -1.41
CA CYS A 173 -28.47 -0.41 -2.41
C CYS A 173 -28.32 -1.90 -2.06
N GLY A 174 -27.69 -2.22 -0.93
CA GLY A 174 -27.49 -3.58 -0.42
C GLY A 174 -26.45 -4.43 -1.17
N LYS A 175 -25.82 -3.92 -2.24
CA LYS A 175 -24.89 -4.68 -3.10
C LYS A 175 -23.43 -4.57 -2.63
N TRP A 176 -22.65 -5.64 -2.80
CA TRP A 176 -21.19 -5.69 -2.54
C TRP A 176 -20.37 -5.00 -3.64
N LYS A 177 -20.53 -3.68 -3.74
CA LYS A 177 -19.97 -2.85 -4.81
C LYS A 177 -19.36 -1.53 -4.30
N VAL A 178 -19.16 -1.39 -3.00
CA VAL A 178 -18.43 -0.24 -2.46
C VAL A 178 -16.95 -0.50 -2.64
N GLU A 179 -16.31 0.37 -3.40
CA GLU A 179 -14.85 0.44 -3.50
C GLU A 179 -14.40 1.53 -2.52
N ASN A 180 -13.71 1.11 -1.46
CA ASN A 180 -13.16 2.02 -0.47
C ASN A 180 -11.68 2.28 -0.75
N ASP A 181 -11.21 3.46 -0.36
CA ASP A 181 -9.80 3.77 -0.24
C ASP A 181 -9.55 4.74 0.91
N TYR A 182 -8.28 4.98 1.21
CA TYR A 182 -7.86 6.01 2.16
C TYR A 182 -7.11 7.11 1.42
N THR A 183 -7.36 8.36 1.81
CA THR A 183 -6.76 9.54 1.19
C THR A 183 -6.33 10.52 2.27
N ASP A 184 -5.21 11.21 2.03
CA ASP A 184 -4.72 12.26 2.90
C ASP A 184 -5.52 13.54 2.64
N LEU A 185 -6.06 14.14 3.71
CA LEU A 185 -6.79 15.40 3.69
C LEU A 185 -5.83 16.58 3.80
N ALA A 186 -6.32 17.78 3.46
CA ALA A 186 -5.53 19.00 3.48
C ALA A 186 -5.03 19.41 4.87
N ASP A 187 -5.69 18.93 5.93
CA ASP A 187 -5.31 19.14 7.33
C ASP A 187 -4.28 18.11 7.83
N GLY A 188 -3.82 17.21 6.97
CA GLY A 188 -2.88 16.14 7.30
C GLY A 188 -3.54 14.91 7.93
N THR A 189 -4.86 14.90 8.13
CA THR A 189 -5.58 13.71 8.59
C THR A 189 -5.84 12.74 7.45
N VAL A 190 -6.13 11.48 7.78
CA VAL A 190 -6.46 10.45 6.78
C VAL A 190 -7.95 10.18 6.83
N ALA A 191 -8.62 10.29 5.69
CA ALA A 191 -10.02 9.95 5.54
C ALA A 191 -10.20 8.67 4.75
N ARG A 192 -11.16 7.85 5.19
CA ARG A 192 -11.63 6.70 4.42
C ARG A 192 -12.74 7.17 3.49
N VAL A 193 -12.55 7.00 2.19
CA VAL A 193 -13.52 7.39 1.15
C VAL A 193 -14.03 6.16 0.43
N GLY A 194 -15.28 6.18 -0.02
CA GLY A 194 -15.84 5.05 -0.74
C GLY A 194 -16.86 5.47 -1.79
N VAL A 195 -16.97 4.68 -2.86
CA VAL A 195 -17.99 4.87 -3.90
C VAL A 195 -18.64 3.53 -4.23
N CYS A 196 -19.96 3.48 -4.16
CA CYS A 196 -20.73 2.33 -4.64
C CYS A 196 -20.82 2.35 -6.17
N ARG A 197 -20.14 1.41 -6.86
CA ARG A 197 -20.27 1.22 -8.31
C ARG A 197 -21.66 0.81 -8.79
N GLY A 198 -22.56 0.46 -7.87
CA GLY A 198 -23.92 0.05 -8.17
C GLY A 198 -24.94 1.20 -8.24
N CYS A 199 -24.85 2.14 -7.30
CA CYS A 199 -25.84 3.21 -7.14
C CYS A 199 -25.22 4.62 -7.10
N GLY A 200 -23.90 4.74 -7.11
CA GLY A 200 -23.20 6.03 -7.05
C GLY A 200 -23.04 6.61 -5.65
N GLN A 201 -23.66 6.02 -4.62
CA GLN A 201 -23.53 6.47 -3.23
C GLN A 201 -22.07 6.63 -2.84
N THR A 202 -21.72 7.80 -2.33
CA THR A 202 -20.41 8.13 -1.79
C THR A 202 -20.41 7.97 -0.26
N TYR A 203 -19.24 7.65 0.28
CA TYR A 203 -19.01 7.39 1.69
C TYR A 203 -17.80 8.18 2.18
N LEU A 204 -17.90 8.72 3.40
CA LEU A 204 -16.81 9.37 4.12
C LEU A 204 -16.73 8.76 5.52
N ASN A 205 -15.56 8.26 5.90
CA ASN A 205 -15.30 7.56 7.16
C ASN A 205 -16.26 6.39 7.45
N GLY A 206 -16.79 5.78 6.39
CA GLY A 206 -17.76 4.67 6.47
C GLY A 206 -19.22 5.12 6.54
N GLU A 207 -19.49 6.42 6.61
CA GLU A 207 -20.84 6.95 6.61
C GLU A 207 -21.25 7.39 5.20
N PRO A 208 -22.48 7.09 4.76
CA PRO A 208 -22.98 7.59 3.48
C PRO A 208 -23.08 9.11 3.54
N THR A 209 -22.53 9.79 2.54
CA THR A 209 -22.65 11.25 2.44
C THR A 209 -23.95 11.61 1.74
N ASP A 210 -24.74 12.50 2.34
CA ASP A 210 -25.87 13.13 1.65
C ASP A 210 -25.32 14.02 0.53
N THR A 211 -25.75 13.74 -0.70
CA THR A 211 -25.41 14.52 -1.91
C THR A 211 -26.61 15.31 -2.38
#